data_AF-A0A351HW18-F1
#
_entry.id   AF-A0A351HW18-F1
#
_cell.length_a   1.000
_cell.length_b   1.000
_cell.length_c   1.000
_cell.angle_alpha   90.00
_cell.angle_beta   90.00
_cell.angle_gamma   90.00
#
_symmetry.space_group_name_H-M   'P 1'
#
loop_
_entity.id
_entity.type
_entity.pdbx_description
1 polymer ?
#
loop_
_entity_poly.entity_id
_entity_poly.type
_entity_poly.pdbx_seq_one_letter_code
_entity_poly.pdbx_strand_id
1 'polypeptide(L)'
;PSLSRLMKDGIGEGFTRGDHAEVANQLFASYSKVQEVRDLSQIIGEEDLSPTDKKYMAFGRAFEAQFLNQGFDEGRNIIESLDLGWQLLSLLPLTELDRLSPENIDKYFPKKA
;
A
#
# COMPACT_ATOMS: atom_id res chain seq x y z
N PRO A 1 0.52 7.04 15.53
CA PRO A 1 -0.14 5.76 15.17
C PRO A 1 -1.68 5.88 15.26
N SER A 2 -2.38 5.40 14.24
CA SER A 2 -3.86 5.45 14.13
C SER A 2 -4.43 4.04 14.08
N LEU A 3 -5.61 3.80 14.68
CA LEU A 3 -6.26 2.49 14.70
C LEU A 3 -7.79 2.63 14.78
N SER A 4 -8.51 1.89 13.93
CA SER A 4 -9.97 1.71 14.05
C SER A 4 -10.29 0.30 14.53
N ARG A 5 -10.83 0.17 15.74
CA ARG A 5 -11.17 -1.14 16.34
C ARG A 5 -12.39 -1.81 15.69
N LEU A 6 -13.24 -1.04 15.02
CA LEU A 6 -14.48 -1.50 14.40
C LEU A 6 -14.35 -1.73 12.89
N MET A 7 -13.18 -1.48 12.30
CA MET A 7 -12.95 -1.61 10.87
C MET A 7 -13.37 -2.99 10.35
N LYS A 8 -13.01 -4.07 11.06
CA LYS A 8 -13.33 -5.44 10.68
C LYS A 8 -14.84 -5.70 10.48
N ASP A 9 -15.70 -4.94 11.14
CA ASP A 9 -17.15 -5.13 11.12
C ASP A 9 -17.83 -4.26 10.03
N GLY A 10 -17.07 -3.40 9.34
CA GLY A 10 -17.57 -2.46 8.33
C GLY A 10 -16.92 -2.57 6.95
N ILE A 11 -16.13 -3.62 6.70
CA ILE A 11 -15.42 -3.83 5.43
C ILE A 11 -15.76 -5.20 4.83
N GLY A 12 -15.33 -5.43 3.59
CA GLY A 12 -15.54 -6.69 2.90
C GLY A 12 -16.78 -6.70 2.02
N GLU A 13 -17.13 -7.89 1.53
CA GLU A 13 -18.26 -8.10 0.62
C GLU A 13 -19.59 -7.68 1.26
N GLY A 14 -20.43 -7.00 0.48
CA GLY A 14 -21.69 -6.42 0.96
C GLY A 14 -21.55 -5.08 1.70
N PHE A 15 -20.33 -4.64 2.04
CA PHE A 15 -20.08 -3.34 2.69
C PHE A 15 -19.23 -2.40 1.83
N THR A 16 -18.07 -2.87 1.37
CA THR A 16 -17.12 -2.07 0.58
C THR A 16 -16.68 -2.85 -0.66
N ARG A 17 -15.67 -3.71 -0.52
CA ARG A 17 -15.18 -4.65 -1.55
C ARG A 17 -14.44 -5.80 -0.86
N GLY A 18 -14.46 -7.00 -1.47
CA GLY A 18 -13.92 -8.22 -0.84
C GLY A 18 -12.42 -8.19 -0.51
N ASP A 19 -11.64 -7.34 -1.17
CA ASP A 19 -10.18 -7.19 -1.01
C ASP A 19 -9.79 -6.17 0.07
N HIS A 20 -10.73 -5.42 0.64
CA HIS A 20 -10.43 -4.28 1.51
C HIS A 20 -9.50 -4.66 2.67
N ALA A 21 -9.80 -5.76 3.38
CA ALA A 21 -9.00 -6.20 4.51
C ALA A 21 -7.54 -6.49 4.11
N GLU A 22 -7.34 -7.20 2.99
CA GLU A 22 -6.03 -7.59 2.50
C GLU A 22 -5.22 -6.38 2.03
N VAL A 23 -5.84 -5.49 1.24
CA VAL A 23 -5.20 -4.27 0.75
C VAL A 23 -4.76 -3.37 1.91
N ALA A 24 -5.63 -3.17 2.90
CA ALA A 24 -5.29 -2.35 4.05
C ALA A 24 -4.14 -2.95 4.88
N ASN A 25 -4.17 -4.26 5.10
CA ASN A 25 -3.10 -4.96 5.83
C ASN A 25 -1.77 -4.93 5.08
N GLN A 26 -1.78 -5.11 3.76
CA GLN A 26 -0.59 -5.04 2.92
C GLN A 26 -0.02 -3.62 2.89
N LEU A 27 -0.86 -2.59 2.69
CA LEU A 27 -0.42 -1.19 2.70
C LEU A 27 0.22 -0.82 4.04
N PHE A 28 -0.37 -1.25 5.16
CA PHE A 28 0.16 -1.01 6.50
C PHE A 28 1.53 -1.68 6.69
N ALA A 29 1.66 -2.96 6.29
CA ALA A 29 2.92 -3.69 6.39
C ALA A 29 4.01 -3.06 5.51
N SER A 30 3.68 -2.74 4.26
CA SER A 30 4.60 -2.10 3.32
C SER A 30 5.04 -0.71 3.83
N TYR A 31 4.14 0.10 4.37
CA TYR A 31 4.50 1.41 4.91
C TYR A 31 5.30 1.32 6.22
N SER A 32 5.08 0.28 7.03
CA SER A 32 5.95 -0.01 8.19
C SER A 32 7.38 -0.34 7.73
N LYS A 33 7.52 -1.13 6.67
CA LYS A 33 8.82 -1.44 6.07
C LYS A 33 9.52 -0.20 5.51
N VAL A 34 8.78 0.75 4.95
CA VAL A 34 9.32 2.06 4.51
C VAL A 34 10.01 2.79 5.66
N GLN A 35 9.45 2.77 6.88
CA GLN A 35 10.09 3.43 8.02
C GLN A 35 11.43 2.77 8.37
N GLU A 36 11.48 1.44 8.41
CA GLU A 36 12.74 0.69 8.64
C GLU A 36 13.80 0.99 7.57
N VAL A 37 13.39 1.05 6.30
CA VAL A 37 14.28 1.35 5.18
C VAL A 37 14.78 2.80 5.24
N ARG A 38 13.93 3.75 5.63
CA ARG A 38 14.34 5.14 5.85
C ARG A 38 15.39 5.25 6.95
N ASP A 39 15.18 4.58 8.06
CA ASP A 39 16.15 4.58 9.18
C ASP A 39 17.49 3.98 8.74
N LEU A 40 17.46 2.88 7.98
CA LEU A 40 18.67 2.29 7.40
C LEU A 40 19.36 3.27 6.43
N SER A 41 18.60 3.95 5.57
CA SER A 41 19.13 4.90 4.59
C SER A 41 19.83 6.10 5.23
N GLN A 42 19.46 6.49 6.44
CA GLN A 42 20.14 7.56 7.19
C GLN A 42 21.52 7.12 7.69
N ILE A 43 21.76 5.81 7.82
CA ILE A 43 23.02 5.24 8.30
C ILE A 43 23.99 4.97 7.14
N ILE A 44 23.50 4.35 6.05
CA ILE A 44 24.34 3.89 4.94
C ILE A 44 24.19 4.73 3.65
N GLY A 45 23.23 5.64 3.57
CA GLY A 45 22.89 6.38 2.34
C GLY A 45 21.85 5.65 1.46
N GLU A 46 21.02 6.42 0.74
CA GLU A 46 19.98 5.84 -0.16
C GLU A 46 20.60 5.09 -1.36
N GLU A 47 21.80 5.46 -1.79
CA GLU A 47 22.52 4.82 -2.89
C GLU A 47 22.99 3.39 -2.59
N ASP A 48 23.26 3.09 -1.33
CA ASP A 48 23.71 1.78 -0.86
C ASP A 48 22.56 0.84 -0.47
N LEU A 49 21.30 1.32 -0.55
CA LEU A 49 20.13 0.48 -0.34
C LEU A 49 20.02 -0.63 -1.39
N SER A 50 19.47 -1.77 -0.96
CA SER A 50 19.16 -2.88 -1.86
C SER A 50 18.15 -2.45 -2.94
N PRO A 51 18.08 -3.14 -4.09
CA PRO A 51 17.09 -2.83 -5.13
C PRO A 51 15.64 -2.90 -4.61
N THR A 52 15.36 -3.81 -3.68
CA THR A 52 14.04 -3.93 -3.04
C THR A 52 13.77 -2.75 -2.10
N ASP A 53 14.73 -2.36 -1.29
CA ASP A 53 14.60 -1.22 -0.37
C ASP A 53 14.41 0.10 -1.14
N LYS A 54 15.08 0.29 -2.27
CA LYS A 54 14.85 1.44 -3.16
C LYS A 54 13.41 1.46 -3.70
N LYS A 55 12.81 0.30 -3.98
CA LYS A 55 11.38 0.23 -4.34
C LYS A 55 10.47 0.57 -3.17
N TYR A 56 10.80 0.15 -1.95
CA TYR A 56 10.08 0.61 -0.76
C TYR A 56 10.18 2.13 -0.59
N MET A 57 11.35 2.75 -0.79
CA MET A 57 11.48 4.21 -0.76
C MET A 57 10.59 4.89 -1.81
N ALA A 58 10.53 4.35 -3.04
CA ALA A 58 9.64 4.84 -4.09
C ALA A 58 8.15 4.67 -3.73
N PHE A 59 7.76 3.50 -3.22
CA PHE A 59 6.42 3.23 -2.72
C PHE A 59 6.03 4.20 -1.60
N GLY A 60 6.90 4.40 -0.61
CA GLY A 60 6.66 5.30 0.52
C GLY A 60 6.41 6.75 0.09
N ARG A 61 7.25 7.27 -0.82
CA ARG A 61 7.07 8.61 -1.40
C ARG A 61 5.74 8.73 -2.16
N ALA A 62 5.40 7.73 -2.98
CA ALA A 62 4.14 7.72 -3.74
C ALA A 62 2.92 7.60 -2.81
N PHE A 63 2.99 6.76 -1.77
CA PHE A 63 1.93 6.56 -0.80
C PHE A 63 1.63 7.85 -0.02
N GLU A 64 2.66 8.55 0.47
CA GLU A 64 2.47 9.82 1.15
C GLU A 64 1.89 10.89 0.22
N ALA A 65 2.42 11.00 -1.00
CA ALA A 65 2.03 12.05 -1.93
C ALA A 65 0.64 11.85 -2.56
N GLN A 66 0.20 10.59 -2.77
CA GLN A 66 -1.02 10.29 -3.54
C GLN A 66 -2.11 9.66 -2.68
N PHE A 67 -1.76 8.79 -1.73
CA PHE A 67 -2.74 8.11 -0.89
C PHE A 67 -3.13 8.96 0.32
N LEU A 68 -2.14 9.44 1.08
CA LEU A 68 -2.38 10.20 2.32
C LEU A 68 -2.71 11.67 2.04
N ASN A 69 -1.97 12.30 1.13
CA ASN A 69 -2.11 13.72 0.82
C ASN A 69 -3.23 14.00 -0.19
N GLN A 70 -4.47 13.65 0.18
CA GLN A 70 -5.67 14.00 -0.57
C GLN A 70 -5.97 15.50 -0.42
N GLY A 71 -6.39 16.15 -1.51
CA GLY A 71 -6.74 17.58 -1.49
C GLY A 71 -7.93 17.87 -0.57
N PHE A 72 -7.98 19.06 0.04
CA PHE A 72 -9.09 19.47 0.90
C PHE A 72 -10.46 19.44 0.19
N ASP A 73 -10.47 19.70 -1.12
CA ASP A 73 -11.67 19.71 -1.96
C ASP A 73 -11.82 18.43 -2.81
N GLU A 74 -10.94 17.43 -2.61
CA GLU A 74 -11.02 16.15 -3.31
C GLU A 74 -11.92 15.20 -2.53
N GLY A 75 -12.97 14.67 -3.17
CA GLY A 75 -13.80 13.60 -2.62
C GLY A 75 -13.42 12.27 -3.25
N ARG A 76 -12.82 11.37 -2.46
CA ARG A 76 -12.49 10.01 -2.88
C ARG A 76 -13.43 9.00 -2.22
N ASN A 77 -14.07 8.15 -3.01
CA ASN A 77 -14.87 7.06 -2.50
C ASN A 77 -13.99 5.85 -2.12
N ILE A 78 -14.58 4.87 -1.45
CA ILE A 78 -13.83 3.72 -0.96
C ILE A 78 -13.24 2.86 -2.08
N ILE A 79 -13.94 2.72 -3.21
CA ILE A 79 -13.47 1.92 -4.35
C ILE A 79 -12.24 2.57 -4.99
N GLU A 80 -12.28 3.89 -5.19
CA GLU A 80 -11.15 4.67 -5.69
C GLU A 80 -9.94 4.58 -4.76
N SER A 81 -10.18 4.56 -3.44
CA SER A 81 -9.11 4.41 -2.45
C SER A 81 -8.47 3.02 -2.52
N LEU A 82 -9.27 1.96 -2.69
CA LEU A 82 -8.76 0.60 -2.85
C LEU A 82 -8.02 0.43 -4.18
N ASP A 83 -8.51 1.01 -5.28
CA ASP A 83 -7.84 0.99 -6.58
C ASP A 83 -6.49 1.72 -6.54
N LEU A 84 -6.43 2.89 -5.91
CA LEU A 84 -5.17 3.58 -5.68
C LEU A 84 -4.22 2.74 -4.81
N GLY A 85 -4.75 2.04 -3.80
CA GLY A 85 -3.99 1.08 -3.01
C GLY A 85 -3.29 0.03 -3.86
N TRP A 86 -4.02 -0.60 -4.79
CA TRP A 86 -3.45 -1.57 -5.75
C TRP A 86 -2.41 -0.95 -6.67
N GLN A 87 -2.67 0.26 -7.19
CA GLN A 87 -1.71 0.98 -8.03
C GLN A 87 -0.39 1.22 -7.28
N LEU A 88 -0.45 1.65 -6.03
CA LEU A 88 0.74 1.90 -5.22
C LEU A 88 1.46 0.59 -4.87
N LEU A 89 0.74 -0.45 -4.47
CA LEU A 89 1.32 -1.77 -4.20
C LEU A 89 2.02 -2.36 -5.43
N SER A 90 1.60 -2.02 -6.64
CA SER A 90 2.25 -2.47 -7.88
C SER A 90 3.68 -1.94 -8.09
N LEU A 91 4.10 -0.93 -7.31
CA LEU A 91 5.49 -0.45 -7.28
C LEU A 91 6.44 -1.47 -6.62
N LEU A 92 5.90 -2.34 -5.76
CA LEU A 92 6.64 -3.39 -5.09
C LEU A 92 6.64 -4.68 -5.93
N PRO A 93 7.69 -5.51 -5.84
CA PRO A 93 7.68 -6.80 -6.50
C PRO A 93 6.67 -7.74 -5.81
N LEU A 94 6.05 -8.64 -6.58
CA LEU A 94 5.04 -9.59 -6.06
C LEU A 94 5.55 -10.43 -4.87
N THR A 95 6.85 -10.68 -4.79
CA THR A 95 7.48 -11.40 -3.67
C THR A 95 7.35 -10.68 -2.32
N GLU A 96 7.06 -9.38 -2.33
CA GLU A 96 6.88 -8.55 -1.13
C GLU A 96 5.40 -8.36 -0.76
N LEU A 97 4.48 -8.93 -1.55
CA LEU A 97 3.04 -8.81 -1.36
C LEU A 97 2.46 -10.07 -0.72
N ASP A 98 2.92 -10.37 0.50
CA ASP A 98 2.66 -11.62 1.23
C ASP A 98 1.29 -11.68 1.94
N ARG A 99 0.55 -10.56 1.98
CA ARG A 99 -0.76 -10.44 2.64
C ARG A 99 -1.93 -10.39 1.66
N LEU A 100 -1.66 -10.59 0.37
CA LEU A 100 -2.65 -10.58 -0.69
C LEU A 100 -2.88 -12.00 -1.19
N SER A 101 -4.14 -12.40 -1.32
CA SER A 101 -4.49 -13.67 -1.93
C SER A 101 -4.16 -13.68 -3.44
N PRO A 102 -3.77 -14.84 -4.01
CA PRO A 102 -3.55 -14.95 -5.46
C PRO A 102 -4.77 -14.54 -6.29
N GLU A 103 -5.98 -14.80 -5.77
CA GLU A 103 -7.25 -14.45 -6.38
C GLU A 103 -7.41 -12.93 -6.53
N ASN A 104 -7.11 -12.18 -5.46
CA ASN A 104 -7.17 -10.72 -5.49
C ASN A 104 -6.05 -10.12 -6.35
N ILE A 105 -4.84 -10.72 -6.33
CA ILE A 105 -3.75 -10.32 -7.22
C ILE A 105 -4.17 -10.48 -8.69
N ASP A 106 -4.70 -11.62 -9.10
CA ASP A 106 -5.12 -11.82 -10.50
C ASP A 106 -6.23 -10.84 -10.95
N LYS A 107 -7.13 -10.51 -10.01
CA LYS A 107 -8.28 -9.65 -10.28
C LYS A 107 -7.96 -8.16 -10.34
N TYR A 108 -7.11 -7.66 -9.45
CA TYR A 108 -6.92 -6.22 -9.23
C TYR A 108 -5.50 -5.72 -9.51
N PHE A 109 -4.51 -6.60 -9.57
CA PHE A 109 -3.14 -6.15 -9.82
C PHE A 109 -3.02 -5.59 -11.24
N PRO A 110 -2.42 -4.39 -11.42
CA PRO A 110 -2.27 -3.79 -12.74
C PRO A 110 -1.50 -4.72 -13.67
N LYS A 111 -2.16 -5.20 -14.72
CA LYS A 111 -1.49 -5.96 -15.78
C LYS A 111 -0.58 -4.99 -16.52
N LYS A 112 0.74 -5.18 -16.43
CA LYS A 112 1.70 -4.41 -17.24
C LYS A 112 1.27 -4.53 -18.70
N ALA A 113 1.03 -3.39 -19.34
CA ALA A 113 0.84 -3.31 -20.79
C ALA A 113 2.15 -3.65 -21.52
#